data_AF-A0A5J4RRY7-F1
#
_entry.id   AF-A0A5J4RRY7-F1
#
_cell.length_a   1.000
_cell.length_b   1.000
_cell.length_c   1.000
_cell.angle_alpha   90.00
_cell.angle_beta   90.00
_cell.angle_gamma   90.00
#
_symmetry.space_group_name_H-M   'P 1'
#
loop_
_entity.id
_entity.type
_entity.pdbx_description
1 polymer ?
#
loop_
_entity_poly.entity_id
_entity_poly.type
_entity_poly.pdbx_seq_one_letter_code
_entity_poly.pdbx_strand_id
1 'polypeptide(L)'
;LQSNATVYAYMQFKIKANDQPGVGHLNNFRSSEMYLIEAEANYFLGNESGAQNLLQELNKDTSRDPAYSCDKTGSDLLDEIKFYRAIELWGEGFDWFDAKRWGDAISRTSTDNGGNFIAALAVTISPESGNKWTWKLPQRETDYNDLLK
;
A
#
# COMPACT_ATOMS: atom_id res chain seq x y z
N LEU A 1 -19.51 12.48 3.15
CA LEU A 1 -20.52 11.45 2.80
C LEU A 1 -21.83 12.14 2.44
N GLN A 2 -22.67 11.52 1.61
CA GLN A 2 -24.06 12.00 1.48
C GLN A 2 -24.75 11.87 2.85
N SER A 3 -25.64 12.81 3.17
CA SER A 3 -26.29 12.89 4.49
C SER A 3 -27.18 11.68 4.82
N ASN A 4 -27.52 10.86 3.83
CA ASN A 4 -28.34 9.65 3.95
C ASN A 4 -27.54 8.34 3.77
N ALA A 5 -26.20 8.40 3.70
CA ALA A 5 -25.39 7.20 3.53
C ALA A 5 -25.35 6.35 4.82
N THR A 6 -25.58 5.04 4.70
CA THR A 6 -25.40 4.07 5.80
C THR A 6 -23.97 3.57 5.81
N VAL A 7 -23.32 3.58 6.97
CA VAL A 7 -21.94 3.10 7.12
C VAL A 7 -21.93 1.62 7.43
N TYR A 8 -21.14 0.85 6.67
CA TYR A 8 -20.91 -0.58 6.89
C TYR A 8 -19.45 -0.85 7.25
N ALA A 9 -19.20 -1.96 7.95
CA ALA A 9 -17.84 -2.44 8.15
C ALA A 9 -17.14 -2.66 6.80
N TYR A 10 -15.85 -2.33 6.73
CA TYR A 10 -15.01 -2.43 5.52
C TYR A 10 -15.41 -1.52 4.35
N MET A 11 -16.27 -0.53 4.58
CA MET A 11 -16.54 0.50 3.59
C MET A 11 -15.36 1.47 3.49
N GLN A 12 -14.89 1.70 2.27
CA GLN A 12 -13.82 2.68 1.99
C GLN A 12 -14.41 4.04 1.60
N PHE A 13 -13.79 5.12 2.05
CA PHE A 13 -14.23 6.50 1.80
C PHE A 13 -13.33 7.30 0.85
N LYS A 14 -12.30 6.65 0.32
CA LYS A 14 -11.23 7.26 -0.44
C LYS A 14 -11.58 7.46 -1.91
N ILE A 15 -12.23 6.46 -2.51
CA ILE A 15 -12.66 6.48 -3.92
C ILE A 15 -14.18 6.57 -3.96
N LYS A 16 -14.70 7.69 -4.47
CA LYS A 16 -16.14 7.96 -4.55
C LYS A 16 -16.66 7.75 -5.97
N ALA A 17 -17.72 6.95 -6.11
CA ALA A 17 -18.56 6.97 -7.29
C ALA A 17 -19.47 8.22 -7.26
N ASN A 18 -19.30 9.09 -8.23
CA ASN A 18 -20.11 10.31 -8.42
C ASN A 18 -21.42 10.02 -9.17
N ASP A 19 -21.45 9.02 -10.06
CA ASP A 19 -22.66 8.61 -10.79
C ASP A 19 -22.55 7.15 -11.30
N GLN A 20 -23.64 6.59 -11.80
CA GLN A 20 -23.70 5.29 -12.48
C GLN A 20 -23.15 5.38 -13.93
N PRO A 21 -22.54 4.31 -14.48
CA PRO A 21 -22.26 3.00 -13.88
C PRO A 21 -20.95 2.94 -13.05
N GLY A 22 -20.39 4.07 -12.64
CA GLY A 22 -19.08 4.14 -11.96
C GLY A 22 -18.28 5.38 -12.34
N VAL A 23 -18.94 6.52 -12.53
CA VAL A 23 -18.28 7.78 -12.89
C VAL A 23 -17.55 8.29 -11.66
N GLY A 24 -16.26 8.57 -11.78
CA GLY A 24 -15.43 9.04 -10.67
C GLY A 24 -14.12 9.61 -11.17
N HIS A 25 -13.33 10.15 -10.23
CA HIS A 25 -11.97 10.59 -10.53
C HIS A 25 -11.00 9.49 -10.13
N LEU A 26 -10.04 9.21 -11.01
CA LEU A 26 -8.88 8.40 -10.68
C LEU A 26 -7.75 9.36 -10.32
N ASN A 27 -7.18 9.19 -9.13
CA ASN A 27 -5.98 9.92 -8.78
C ASN A 27 -4.74 9.18 -9.27
N ASN A 28 -3.82 9.91 -9.91
CA ASN A 28 -2.55 9.37 -10.39
C ASN A 28 -1.38 9.70 -9.44
N PHE A 29 -1.46 10.79 -8.66
CA PHE A 29 -0.41 11.20 -7.72
C PHE A 29 -0.97 12.13 -6.65
N ARG A 30 -0.36 12.14 -5.47
CA ARG A 30 -0.76 13.03 -4.37
C ARG A 30 0.37 13.31 -3.42
N SER A 31 0.25 14.43 -2.72
CA SER A 31 1.28 14.90 -1.79
C SER A 31 1.66 13.86 -0.73
N SER A 32 0.71 13.12 -0.14
CA SER A 32 1.06 12.14 0.89
C SER A 32 2.03 11.06 0.42
N GLU A 33 1.98 10.68 -0.85
CA GLU A 33 2.94 9.73 -1.41
C GLU A 33 4.36 10.30 -1.33
N MET A 34 4.53 11.60 -1.61
CA MET A 34 5.83 12.27 -1.53
C MET A 34 6.36 12.31 -0.10
N TYR A 35 5.49 12.58 0.90
CA TYR A 35 5.85 12.49 2.32
C TYR A 35 6.36 11.11 2.71
N LEU A 36 5.69 10.06 2.24
CA LEU A 36 6.05 8.68 2.56
C LEU A 36 7.30 8.21 1.82
N ILE A 37 7.52 8.66 0.58
CA ILE A 37 8.77 8.43 -0.16
C ILE A 37 9.93 9.12 0.56
N GLU A 38 9.74 10.37 0.99
CA GLU A 38 10.78 11.12 1.70
C GLU A 38 11.06 10.53 3.09
N ALA A 39 10.04 10.07 3.82
CA ALA A 39 10.22 9.40 5.10
C ALA A 39 11.03 8.11 4.95
N GLU A 40 10.71 7.30 3.94
CA GLU A 40 11.47 6.09 3.64
C GLU A 40 12.90 6.39 3.21
N ALA A 41 13.11 7.39 2.35
CA ALA A 41 14.44 7.81 1.94
C ALA A 41 15.28 8.27 3.14
N ASN A 42 14.70 9.08 4.04
CA ASN A 42 15.34 9.51 5.27
C ASN A 42 15.75 8.33 6.16
N TYR A 43 14.90 7.32 6.30
CA TYR A 43 15.26 6.08 7.01
C TYR A 43 16.51 5.42 6.42
N PHE A 44 16.55 5.20 5.10
CA PHE A 44 17.71 4.55 4.45
C PHE A 44 18.97 5.43 4.43
N LEU A 45 18.84 6.75 4.56
CA LEU A 45 19.95 7.68 4.71
C LEU A 45 20.43 7.82 6.17
N GLY A 46 19.81 7.12 7.12
CA GLY A 46 20.14 7.20 8.55
C GLY A 46 19.63 8.47 9.24
N ASN A 47 18.71 9.21 8.61
CA ASN A 47 18.04 10.37 9.19
C ASN A 47 16.68 9.97 9.78
N GLU A 48 16.69 9.20 10.86
CA GLU A 48 15.46 8.73 11.51
C GLU A 48 14.57 9.88 11.98
N SER A 49 15.17 10.96 12.50
CA SER A 49 14.43 12.16 12.90
C SER A 49 13.64 12.79 11.76
N GLY A 50 14.20 12.80 10.54
CA GLY A 50 13.50 13.28 9.36
C GLY A 50 12.29 12.41 9.02
N ALA A 51 12.46 11.09 9.06
CA ALA A 51 11.36 10.15 8.82
C ALA A 51 10.23 10.26 9.85
N GLN A 52 10.59 10.33 11.14
CA GLN A 52 9.63 10.50 12.25
C GLN A 52 8.83 11.80 12.11
N ASN A 53 9.50 12.91 11.77
CA ASN A 53 8.83 14.20 11.57
C ASN A 53 7.85 14.16 10.41
N LEU A 54 8.23 13.56 9.28
CA LEU A 54 7.34 13.44 8.11
C LEU A 54 6.12 12.56 8.39
N LEU A 55 6.29 11.47 9.16
CA LEU A 55 5.15 10.66 9.60
C LEU A 55 4.23 11.44 10.55
N GLN A 56 4.78 12.25 11.46
CA GLN A 56 3.98 13.11 12.33
C GLN A 56 3.22 14.17 11.52
N GLU A 57 3.91 14.87 10.61
CA GLU A 57 3.30 15.87 9.75
C GLU A 57 2.16 15.27 8.91
N LEU A 58 2.38 14.09 8.33
CA LEU A 58 1.38 13.43 7.51
C LEU A 58 0.17 12.93 8.32
N ASN A 59 0.39 12.33 9.49
CA ASN A 59 -0.68 11.64 10.22
C ASN A 59 -1.37 12.54 11.23
N LYS A 60 -0.59 13.29 12.01
CA LYS A 60 -1.09 14.15 13.08
C LYS A 60 -1.55 15.50 12.53
N ASP A 61 -0.69 16.20 11.80
CA ASP A 61 -0.93 17.60 11.46
C ASP A 61 -2.02 17.76 10.39
N THR A 62 -2.26 16.73 9.58
CA THR A 62 -3.43 16.69 8.68
C THR A 62 -4.68 16.07 9.32
N SER A 63 -4.67 15.79 10.62
CA SER A 63 -5.80 15.21 11.37
C SER A 63 -6.27 13.82 10.93
N ARG A 64 -5.41 12.99 10.31
CA ARG A 64 -5.74 11.57 10.04
C ARG A 64 -5.85 10.81 11.36
N ASP A 65 -4.87 11.03 12.23
CA ASP A 65 -4.87 10.59 13.62
C ASP A 65 -4.26 11.70 14.48
N PRO A 66 -5.09 12.58 15.07
CA PRO A 66 -4.61 13.70 15.90
C PRO A 66 -3.81 13.27 17.14
N ALA A 67 -3.92 12.00 17.56
CA ALA A 67 -3.19 11.45 18.69
C ALA A 67 -1.87 10.78 18.28
N TYR A 68 -1.56 10.71 16.99
CA TYR A 68 -0.36 10.04 16.49
C TYR A 68 0.92 10.70 16.99
N SER A 69 1.90 9.85 17.31
CA SER A 69 3.28 10.22 17.63
C SER A 69 4.21 9.11 17.16
N CYS A 70 5.41 9.46 16.71
CA CYS A 70 6.40 8.50 16.24
C CYS A 70 7.73 8.68 16.97
N ASP A 71 8.06 7.74 17.83
CA ASP A 71 9.34 7.61 18.55
C ASP A 71 10.10 6.33 18.17
N LYS A 72 9.58 5.58 17.18
CA LYS A 72 10.17 4.34 16.68
C LYS A 72 11.50 4.59 15.98
N THR A 73 12.42 3.65 16.10
CA THR A 73 13.79 3.70 15.54
C THR A 73 14.14 2.34 14.92
N GLY A 74 15.20 2.28 14.11
CA GLY A 74 15.67 1.02 13.51
C GLY A 74 14.58 0.30 12.71
N SER A 75 14.51 -1.02 12.83
CA SER A 75 13.50 -1.83 12.11
C SER A 75 12.07 -1.40 12.39
N ASP A 76 11.78 -0.97 13.62
CA ASP A 76 10.42 -0.58 14.02
C ASP A 76 9.98 0.69 13.30
N LEU A 77 10.92 1.60 12.99
CA LEU A 77 10.64 2.78 12.19
C LEU A 77 10.35 2.41 10.72
N LEU A 78 11.10 1.46 10.16
CA LEU A 78 10.82 0.97 8.82
C LEU A 78 9.44 0.30 8.76
N ASP A 79 9.11 -0.55 9.73
CA ASP A 79 7.81 -1.21 9.80
C ASP A 79 6.67 -0.20 9.94
N GLU A 80 6.88 0.90 10.67
CA GLU A 80 5.92 2.00 10.74
C GLU A 80 5.72 2.72 9.39
N ILE A 81 6.82 2.99 8.68
CA ILE A 81 6.77 3.57 7.33
C ILE A 81 6.00 2.63 6.39
N LYS A 82 6.31 1.34 6.41
CA LYS A 82 5.62 0.31 5.60
C LYS A 82 4.12 0.26 5.94
N PHE A 83 3.78 0.31 7.23
CA PHE A 83 2.40 0.32 7.71
C PHE A 83 1.64 1.55 7.18
N TYR A 84 2.18 2.75 7.37
CA TYR A 84 1.51 3.96 6.89
C TYR A 84 1.45 4.05 5.37
N ARG A 85 2.43 3.51 4.63
CA ARG A 85 2.30 3.34 3.19
C ARG A 85 1.11 2.47 2.81
N ALA A 86 0.95 1.30 3.43
CA ALA A 86 -0.17 0.39 3.13
C ALA A 86 -1.54 1.03 3.43
N ILE A 87 -1.69 1.72 4.56
CA ILE A 87 -2.97 2.35 4.92
C ILE A 87 -3.25 3.55 4.03
N GLU A 88 -2.26 4.46 3.92
CA GLU A 88 -2.45 5.72 3.23
C GLU A 88 -2.64 5.49 1.74
N LEU A 89 -1.93 4.55 1.11
CA LEU A 89 -1.97 4.23 -0.33
C LEU A 89 -2.92 3.08 -0.68
N TRP A 90 -3.73 2.61 0.27
CA TRP A 90 -4.72 1.55 0.04
C TRP A 90 -5.61 1.85 -1.17
N GLY A 91 -5.77 0.86 -2.05
CA GLY A 91 -6.63 0.96 -3.24
C GLY A 91 -6.04 1.79 -4.39
N GLU A 92 -4.81 2.28 -4.28
CA GLU A 92 -4.13 3.05 -5.36
C GLU A 92 -3.05 2.24 -6.11
N GLY A 93 -2.84 0.98 -5.73
CA GLY A 93 -2.01 0.04 -6.49
C GLY A 93 -0.54 -0.06 -6.06
N PHE A 94 -0.19 0.37 -4.84
CA PHE A 94 1.21 0.40 -4.37
C PHE A 94 1.67 -0.88 -3.63
N ASP A 95 0.81 -1.50 -2.83
CA ASP A 95 1.18 -2.59 -1.89
C ASP A 95 2.01 -3.71 -2.52
N TRP A 96 1.67 -4.12 -3.75
CA TRP A 96 2.39 -5.17 -4.46
C TRP A 96 3.80 -4.75 -4.87
N PHE A 97 3.98 -3.52 -5.35
CA PHE A 97 5.31 -2.99 -5.72
C PHE A 97 6.17 -2.77 -4.49
N ASP A 98 5.55 -2.29 -3.41
CA ASP A 98 6.19 -2.08 -2.11
C ASP A 98 6.71 -3.38 -1.51
N ALA A 99 5.87 -4.42 -1.41
CA ALA A 99 6.32 -5.73 -0.94
C ALA A 99 7.42 -6.31 -1.84
N LYS A 100 7.31 -6.14 -3.16
CA LYS A 100 8.30 -6.65 -4.13
C LYS A 100 9.68 -6.00 -3.95
N ARG A 101 9.73 -4.67 -3.81
CA ARG A 101 11.01 -3.93 -3.73
C ARG A 101 11.68 -4.06 -2.37
N TRP A 102 10.91 -4.24 -1.29
CA TRP A 102 11.46 -4.55 0.03
C TRP A 102 11.88 -6.02 0.18
N GLY A 103 11.39 -6.90 -0.69
CA GLY A 103 11.58 -8.33 -0.54
C GLY A 103 10.76 -8.91 0.61
N ASP A 104 9.60 -8.31 0.90
CA ASP A 104 8.69 -8.77 1.95
C ASP A 104 7.72 -9.83 1.40
N ALA A 105 7.35 -10.79 2.25
CA ALA A 105 6.31 -11.76 1.90
C ALA A 105 4.92 -11.12 2.00
N ILE A 106 4.02 -11.47 1.09
CA ILE A 106 2.60 -11.10 1.21
C ILE A 106 1.90 -12.20 2.01
N SER A 107 1.43 -11.88 3.22
CA SER A 107 0.68 -12.81 4.07
C SER A 107 -0.81 -12.48 4.07
N ARG A 108 -1.65 -13.44 3.70
CA ARG A 108 -3.11 -13.29 3.68
C ARG A 108 -3.74 -14.09 4.80
N THR A 109 -4.39 -13.39 5.73
CA THR A 109 -5.02 -14.02 6.90
C THR A 109 -6.45 -14.44 6.59
N SER A 110 -6.84 -15.65 7.02
CA SER A 110 -8.20 -16.16 6.87
C SER A 110 -9.20 -15.43 7.77
N THR A 111 -10.48 -15.47 7.43
CA THR A 111 -11.57 -14.93 8.26
C THR A 111 -11.61 -15.53 9.66
N ASP A 112 -11.28 -16.82 9.81
CA ASP A 112 -11.27 -17.51 11.11
C ASP A 112 -10.18 -16.98 12.07
N ASN A 113 -9.15 -16.33 11.51
CA ASN A 113 -8.06 -15.72 12.26
C ASN A 113 -8.13 -14.17 12.25
N GLY A 114 -9.32 -13.61 12.01
CA GLY A 114 -9.54 -12.16 12.01
C GLY A 114 -9.08 -11.43 10.74
N GLY A 115 -8.75 -12.16 9.67
CA GLY A 115 -8.48 -11.60 8.35
C GLY A 115 -9.73 -11.44 7.49
N ASN A 116 -9.52 -11.19 6.20
CA ASN A 116 -10.58 -10.96 5.21
C ASN A 116 -10.50 -11.92 4.00
N PHE A 117 -9.64 -12.93 4.03
CA PHE A 117 -9.53 -13.92 2.97
C PHE A 117 -10.31 -15.19 3.32
N ILE A 118 -10.94 -15.80 2.32
CA ILE A 118 -11.44 -17.18 2.46
C ILE A 118 -10.26 -18.13 2.64
N ALA A 119 -10.48 -19.27 3.31
CA ALA A 119 -9.41 -20.23 3.64
C ALA A 119 -8.55 -20.63 2.42
N ALA A 120 -9.16 -20.82 1.24
CA ALA A 120 -8.44 -21.18 0.01
C ALA A 120 -7.49 -20.08 -0.52
N LEU A 121 -7.69 -18.82 -0.11
CA LEU A 121 -6.88 -17.67 -0.53
C LEU A 121 -6.01 -17.11 0.61
N ALA A 122 -6.14 -17.67 1.82
CA ALA A 122 -5.34 -17.33 2.99
C ALA A 122 -3.96 -18.00 2.90
N VAL A 123 -3.12 -17.47 2.00
CA VAL A 123 -1.80 -18.00 1.68
C VAL A 123 -0.72 -16.96 1.92
N THR A 124 0.49 -17.42 2.23
CA THR A 124 1.69 -16.60 2.22
C THR A 124 2.42 -16.75 0.89
N ILE A 125 2.67 -15.64 0.21
CA ILE A 125 3.40 -15.59 -1.06
C ILE A 125 4.80 -15.06 -0.76
N SER A 126 5.82 -15.90 -0.98
CA SER A 126 7.21 -15.52 -0.73
C SER A 126 7.73 -14.56 -1.80
N PRO A 127 8.72 -13.71 -1.49
CA PRO A 127 9.36 -12.80 -2.45
C PRO A 127 9.94 -13.51 -3.67
N GLU A 128 10.38 -14.75 -3.51
CA GLU A 128 10.99 -15.55 -4.58
C GLU A 128 9.97 -16.27 -5.48
N SER A 129 8.68 -16.26 -5.10
CA SER A 129 7.62 -16.90 -5.88
C SER A 129 7.52 -16.34 -7.30
N GLY A 130 7.19 -17.18 -8.28
CA GLY A 130 6.86 -16.74 -9.65
C GLY A 130 7.94 -15.89 -10.31
N ASN A 131 9.22 -16.25 -10.12
CA ASN A 131 10.38 -15.49 -10.61
C ASN A 131 10.36 -14.03 -10.09
N LYS A 132 10.33 -13.88 -8.76
CA LYS A 132 10.27 -12.57 -8.08
C LYS A 132 9.06 -11.73 -8.51
N TRP A 133 7.91 -12.40 -8.63
CA TRP A 133 6.64 -11.82 -9.11
C TRP A 133 6.83 -11.06 -10.42
N THR A 134 7.51 -11.66 -11.39
CA THR A 134 7.71 -11.02 -12.70
C THR A 134 6.54 -11.37 -13.60
N TRP A 135 5.91 -10.35 -14.19
CA TRP A 135 4.88 -10.59 -15.19
C TRP A 135 5.46 -11.30 -16.41
N LYS A 136 4.69 -12.23 -16.95
CA LYS A 136 5.07 -12.91 -18.18
C LYS A 136 4.88 -11.98 -19.36
N LEU A 137 5.75 -12.10 -20.35
CA LEU A 137 5.52 -11.50 -21.65
C LEU A 137 4.24 -12.09 -22.25
N PRO A 138 3.37 -11.27 -22.88
CA PRO A 138 2.20 -11.78 -23.58
C PRO A 138 2.62 -12.79 -24.64
N GLN A 139 1.93 -13.92 -24.72
CA GLN A 139 2.27 -15.02 -25.64
C GLN A 139 2.35 -14.56 -27.10
N ARG A 140 1.50 -13.60 -27.51
CA ARG A 140 1.56 -12.98 -28.84
C ARG A 140 2.90 -12.33 -29.15
N GLU A 141 3.63 -11.80 -28.16
CA GLU A 141 4.95 -11.22 -28.42
C GLU A 141 5.97 -12.32 -28.72
N THR A 142 5.92 -13.45 -28.00
CA THR A 142 6.83 -14.58 -28.22
C THR A 142 6.46 -15.44 -29.42
N ASP A 143 5.19 -15.49 -29.82
CA ASP A 143 4.72 -16.28 -30.98
C ASP A 143 5.17 -15.69 -32.32
N TYR A 144 5.39 -14.37 -32.37
CA TYR A 144 5.70 -13.64 -33.61
C TYR A 144 7.09 -12.98 -33.61
N ASN A 145 7.87 -13.10 -32.53
CA ASN A 145 9.22 -12.55 -32.44
C ASN A 145 10.20 -13.53 -31.79
N ASP A 146 10.91 -14.29 -32.63
CA ASP A 146 11.89 -15.30 -32.22
C ASP A 146 13.12 -14.74 -31.47
N LEU A 147 13.29 -13.41 -31.43
CA LEU A 147 14.34 -12.76 -30.63
C LEU A 147 13.96 -12.64 -29.15
N LEU A 148 12.66 -12.72 -28.82
CA LEU A 148 12.16 -12.72 -27.46
C LEU A 148 12.20 -14.14 -26.90
N LYS A 149 12.75 -14.30 -25.70
CA LYS A 149 12.86 -15.57 -24.97
C LYS A 149 12.17 -15.47 -23.62
#